data_AF-A0A1C6DFY6-F1
#
_entry.id   AF-A0A1C6DFY6-F1
#
_cell.length_a   1.000
_cell.length_b   1.000
_cell.length_c   1.000
_cell.angle_alpha   90.00
_cell.angle_beta   90.00
_cell.angle_gamma   90.00
#
_symmetry.space_group_name_H-M   'P 1'
#
loop_
_entity.id
_entity.type
_entity.pdbx_description
1 polymer ?
#
loop_
_entity_poly.entity_id
_entity_poly.type
_entity_poly.pdbx_seq_one_letter_code
_entity_poly.pdbx_strand_id
1 'polypeptide(L)'
;MKKIFKCFVLGMVLLCCVQSPIFASDVIENQKQYDTIVEEVFQDGSYLESYVVVSEHAEVFRSSKKTGTKTYTAKTSSGKVLWKAILHASYTYTGTSAKCISTSLDTSVLNSNWKITKTNHYALGSSAIGQVTAKKYIDGSAVQTINANLKLTCTASGKLK
;
A
#
# COMPACT_ATOMS: atom_id res chain seq x y z
N MET A 1 -57.77 -31.91 -31.79
CA MET A 1 -56.47 -31.24 -32.07
C MET A 1 -56.69 -29.72 -32.01
N LYS A 2 -55.74 -28.93 -31.47
CA LYS A 2 -55.80 -27.46 -31.22
C LYS A 2 -56.28 -26.96 -29.84
N LYS A 3 -55.93 -27.59 -28.71
CA LYS A 3 -56.10 -26.92 -27.39
C LYS A 3 -54.92 -27.06 -26.41
N ILE A 4 -53.79 -27.60 -26.85
CA ILE A 4 -52.63 -27.87 -25.96
C ILE A 4 -51.46 -26.90 -26.25
N PHE A 5 -51.53 -26.10 -27.32
CA PHE A 5 -50.42 -25.26 -27.77
C PHE A 5 -50.45 -23.79 -27.27
N LYS A 6 -51.34 -23.44 -26.33
CA LYS A 6 -51.42 -22.06 -25.79
C LYS A 6 -50.95 -21.92 -24.34
N CYS A 7 -50.74 -23.03 -23.61
CA CYS A 7 -50.25 -22.97 -22.23
C CYS A 7 -48.72 -23.01 -22.13
N PHE A 8 -48.01 -23.44 -23.18
CA PHE A 8 -46.55 -23.52 -23.14
C PHE A 8 -45.84 -22.18 -23.42
N VAL A 9 -46.54 -21.21 -24.03
CA VAL A 9 -45.97 -19.90 -24.40
C VAL A 9 -46.09 -18.86 -23.26
N LEU A 10 -46.94 -19.11 -22.26
CA LEU A 10 -47.15 -18.18 -21.14
C LEU A 10 -46.19 -18.40 -19.95
N GLY A 11 -45.53 -19.57 -19.87
CA GLY A 11 -44.57 -19.88 -18.80
C GLY A 11 -43.14 -19.44 -19.06
N MET A 12 -42.80 -19.11 -20.32
CA MET A 12 -41.41 -18.84 -20.75
C MET A 12 -41.09 -17.33 -20.89
N VAL A 13 -41.99 -16.44 -20.47
CA VAL A 13 -41.79 -14.97 -20.54
C VAL A 13 -41.57 -14.35 -19.15
N LEU A 14 -41.82 -15.08 -18.07
CA LEU A 14 -41.70 -14.59 -16.68
C LEU A 14 -40.35 -14.92 -16.00
N LEU A 15 -39.37 -15.45 -16.74
CA LEU A 15 -38.01 -15.70 -16.24
C LEU A 15 -36.96 -14.67 -16.71
N CYS A 16 -37.37 -13.61 -17.41
CA CYS A 16 -36.47 -12.59 -17.94
C CYS A 16 -36.25 -11.36 -17.03
N CYS A 17 -36.73 -11.35 -15.77
CA CYS A 17 -36.63 -10.17 -14.90
C CYS A 17 -35.56 -10.26 -13.80
N VAL A 18 -34.66 -11.24 -13.85
CA VAL A 18 -33.49 -11.30 -12.95
C VAL A 18 -32.19 -11.19 -13.73
N GLN A 19 -31.98 -10.03 -14.33
CA GLN A 19 -30.65 -9.55 -14.69
C GLN A 19 -30.42 -8.27 -13.92
N SER A 20 -30.12 -8.40 -12.62
CA SER A 20 -29.38 -7.35 -11.94
C SER A 20 -28.12 -7.09 -12.76
N PRO A 21 -27.78 -5.84 -13.12
CA PRO A 21 -26.46 -5.57 -13.67
C PRO A 21 -25.45 -5.91 -12.56
N ILE A 22 -24.82 -7.07 -12.67
CA ILE A 22 -23.60 -7.37 -11.94
C ILE A 22 -22.55 -6.51 -12.63
N PHE A 23 -22.37 -5.28 -12.16
CA PHE A 23 -21.20 -4.50 -12.49
C PHE A 23 -20.02 -5.14 -11.76
N ALA A 24 -19.37 -6.10 -12.42
CA ALA A 24 -17.97 -6.41 -12.12
C ALA A 24 -17.15 -5.29 -12.76
N SER A 25 -16.81 -4.24 -11.99
CA SER A 25 -15.76 -3.34 -12.42
C SER A 25 -14.43 -4.04 -12.13
N ASP A 26 -13.82 -4.61 -13.16
CA ASP A 26 -12.41 -4.99 -13.09
C ASP A 26 -11.62 -3.70 -12.84
N VAL A 27 -11.18 -3.51 -11.59
CA VAL A 27 -10.32 -2.39 -11.25
C VAL A 27 -8.95 -2.70 -11.86
N ILE A 28 -8.66 -2.09 -13.01
CA ILE A 28 -7.31 -2.08 -13.57
C ILE A 28 -6.44 -1.31 -12.58
N GLU A 29 -5.75 -2.04 -11.70
CA GLU A 29 -4.82 -1.47 -10.73
C GLU A 29 -3.59 -0.94 -11.47
N ASN A 30 -3.65 0.33 -11.86
CA ASN A 30 -2.50 1.01 -12.43
C ASN A 30 -1.57 1.38 -11.27
N GLN A 31 -0.50 0.59 -11.10
CA GLN A 31 0.55 0.91 -10.13
C GLN A 31 1.61 1.81 -10.76
N LYS A 32 1.88 2.94 -10.12
CA LYS A 32 2.96 3.86 -10.48
C LYS A 32 3.99 3.91 -9.36
N GLN A 33 5.23 3.58 -9.69
CA GLN A 33 6.38 3.78 -8.81
C GLN A 33 7.03 5.15 -9.07
N TYR A 34 7.37 5.85 -8.00
CA TYR A 34 8.14 7.09 -8.02
C TYR A 34 9.63 6.83 -7.84
N ASP A 35 10.46 7.84 -8.12
CA ASP A 35 11.91 7.74 -8.05
C ASP A 35 12.41 7.29 -6.68
N THR A 36 13.54 6.58 -6.70
CA THR A 36 14.23 6.15 -5.48
C THR A 36 15.09 7.29 -4.95
N ILE A 37 15.01 7.55 -3.66
CA ILE A 37 15.72 8.63 -2.96
C ILE A 37 16.63 8.00 -1.91
N VAL A 38 17.88 8.46 -1.81
CA VAL A 38 18.76 8.11 -0.68
C VAL A 38 18.44 9.05 0.49
N GLU A 39 17.88 8.50 1.55
CA GLU A 39 17.46 9.24 2.75
C GLU A 39 18.64 9.54 3.67
N GLU A 40 19.57 8.58 3.81
CA GLU A 40 20.73 8.70 4.70
C GLU A 40 21.88 7.80 4.22
N VAL A 41 23.12 8.26 4.39
CA VAL A 41 24.34 7.47 4.20
C VAL A 41 25.08 7.38 5.54
N PHE A 42 25.40 6.16 5.97
CA PHE A 42 26.05 5.87 7.24
C PHE A 42 27.58 5.85 7.10
N GLN A 43 28.29 5.92 8.24
CA GLN A 43 29.76 5.98 8.28
C GLN A 43 30.46 4.78 7.62
N ASP A 44 29.86 3.59 7.67
CA ASP A 44 30.40 2.38 7.02
C ASP A 44 30.07 2.32 5.51
N GLY A 45 29.50 3.38 4.95
CA GLY A 45 29.08 3.50 3.56
C GLY A 45 27.78 2.75 3.25
N SER A 46 27.16 2.06 4.21
CA SER A 46 25.79 1.60 4.06
C SER A 46 24.84 2.80 3.94
N TYR A 47 23.66 2.60 3.37
CA TYR A 47 22.70 3.68 3.16
C TYR A 47 21.26 3.19 3.28
N LEU A 48 20.37 4.12 3.56
CA LEU A 48 18.93 3.92 3.60
C LEU A 48 18.31 4.63 2.40
N GLU A 49 17.62 3.90 1.54
CA GLU A 49 16.87 4.47 0.42
C GLU A 49 15.37 4.29 0.60
N SER A 50 14.60 5.12 -0.08
CA SER A 50 13.14 5.02 -0.13
C SER A 50 12.57 5.18 -1.53
N TYR A 51 11.39 4.64 -1.73
CA TYR A 51 10.54 4.94 -2.90
C TYR A 51 9.07 4.79 -2.52
N VAL A 52 8.20 5.37 -3.35
CA VAL A 52 6.74 5.31 -3.19
C VAL A 52 6.12 4.56 -4.36
N VAL A 53 5.19 3.65 -4.08
CA VAL A 53 4.31 3.04 -5.08
C VAL A 53 2.88 3.46 -4.80
N VAL A 54 2.16 3.80 -5.85
CA VAL A 54 0.77 4.27 -5.76
C VAL A 54 -0.08 3.39 -6.65
N SER A 55 -1.16 2.85 -6.08
CA SER A 55 -2.18 2.17 -6.85
C SER A 55 -3.32 3.15 -7.11
N GLU A 56 -3.62 3.38 -8.38
CA GLU A 56 -4.77 4.17 -8.78
C GLU A 56 -5.96 3.27 -9.04
N HIS A 57 -7.02 3.45 -8.25
CA HIS A 57 -8.33 2.87 -8.53
C HIS A 57 -9.14 3.94 -9.27
N ALA A 58 -9.56 3.65 -10.49
CA ALA A 58 -10.48 4.52 -11.23
C ALA A 58 -11.88 4.40 -10.58
N GLU A 59 -12.26 5.34 -9.72
CA GLU A 59 -13.59 5.36 -9.11
C GLU A 59 -14.38 6.63 -9.48
N VAL A 60 -15.67 6.45 -9.78
CA VAL A 60 -16.63 7.45 -10.29
C VAL A 60 -17.39 8.17 -9.15
N PHE A 61 -16.88 8.12 -7.91
CA PHE A 61 -17.59 8.63 -6.72
C PHE A 61 -17.08 10.01 -6.24
N ARG A 62 -17.95 10.76 -5.51
CA ARG A 62 -17.65 12.08 -4.91
C ARG A 62 -16.49 12.07 -3.90
N SER A 63 -16.19 10.91 -3.30
CA SER A 63 -14.99 10.68 -2.49
C SER A 63 -14.20 9.55 -3.12
N SER A 64 -12.96 9.83 -3.50
CA SER A 64 -12.10 8.85 -4.15
C SER A 64 -11.24 8.14 -3.10
N LYS A 65 -10.99 6.85 -3.33
CA LYS A 65 -10.04 6.06 -2.54
C LYS A 65 -8.69 6.01 -3.24
N LYS A 66 -7.62 6.00 -2.45
CA LYS A 66 -6.26 5.79 -2.96
C LYS A 66 -5.49 4.92 -2.02
N THR A 67 -4.68 4.02 -2.56
CA THR A 67 -3.78 3.19 -1.79
C THR A 67 -2.36 3.43 -2.29
N GLY A 68 -1.40 3.20 -1.42
CA GLY A 68 0.00 3.30 -1.77
C GLY A 68 0.89 2.76 -0.68
N THR A 69 2.13 2.56 -1.05
CA THR A 69 3.18 2.08 -0.16
C THR A 69 4.36 3.04 -0.17
N LYS A 70 5.02 3.17 0.97
CA LYS A 70 6.36 3.74 1.05
C LYS A 70 7.29 2.67 1.56
N THR A 71 8.34 2.40 0.80
CA THR A 71 9.31 1.35 1.12
C THR A 71 10.61 1.99 1.53
N TYR A 72 11.16 1.60 2.68
CA TYR A 72 12.54 1.87 3.06
C TYR A 72 13.36 0.60 2.89
N THR A 73 14.54 0.72 2.29
CA THR A 73 15.48 -0.38 2.10
C THR A 73 16.85 0.05 2.60
N ALA A 74 17.39 -0.64 3.61
CA ALA A 74 18.77 -0.46 4.02
C ALA A 74 19.68 -1.36 3.18
N LYS A 75 20.77 -0.81 2.64
CA LYS A 75 21.73 -1.51 1.80
C LYS A 75 23.16 -1.29 2.27
N THR A 76 24.03 -2.26 1.99
CA THR A 76 25.48 -2.06 2.08
C THR A 76 25.97 -1.05 1.03
N SER A 77 27.20 -0.57 1.16
CA SER A 77 27.87 0.26 0.13
C SER A 77 27.90 -0.41 -1.25
N SER A 78 27.94 -1.75 -1.30
CA SER A 78 27.85 -2.56 -2.52
C SER A 78 26.43 -2.84 -3.01
N GLY A 79 25.40 -2.29 -2.38
CA GLY A 79 23.99 -2.41 -2.78
C GLY A 79 23.27 -3.68 -2.31
N LYS A 80 23.89 -4.52 -1.46
CA LYS A 80 23.21 -5.69 -0.89
C LYS A 80 22.20 -5.28 0.17
N VAL A 81 20.99 -5.82 0.08
CA VAL A 81 19.92 -5.50 1.03
C VAL A 81 20.21 -6.08 2.41
N LEU A 82 20.07 -5.24 3.44
CA LEU A 82 20.19 -5.60 4.85
C LEU A 82 18.82 -5.93 5.45
N TRP A 83 17.87 -5.01 5.28
CA TRP A 83 16.48 -5.15 5.71
C TRP A 83 15.59 -4.18 4.92
N LYS A 84 14.29 -4.45 4.93
CA LYS A 84 13.27 -3.60 4.30
C LYS A 84 12.11 -3.36 5.27
N ALA A 85 11.48 -2.20 5.11
CA ALA A 85 10.23 -1.87 5.75
C ALA A 85 9.27 -1.29 4.71
N ILE A 86 8.04 -1.77 4.67
CA ILE A 86 7.02 -1.36 3.70
C ILE A 86 5.81 -0.86 4.50
N LEU A 87 5.58 0.45 4.44
CA LEU A 87 4.41 1.09 5.03
C LEU A 87 3.28 1.07 4.00
N HIS A 88 2.23 0.30 4.25
CA HIS A 88 1.03 0.28 3.44
C HIS A 88 0.01 1.27 4.01
N ALA A 89 -0.66 2.01 3.14
CA ALA A 89 -1.67 2.95 3.58
C ALA A 89 -2.82 3.08 2.58
N SER A 90 -4.02 3.28 3.12
CA SER A 90 -5.21 3.64 2.35
C SER A 90 -5.73 5.00 2.79
N TYR A 91 -6.26 5.75 1.83
CA TYR A 91 -6.72 7.12 2.00
C TYR A 91 -8.06 7.35 1.33
N THR A 92 -8.82 8.31 1.87
CA THR A 92 -9.95 8.95 1.18
C THR A 92 -9.62 10.42 0.90
N TYR A 93 -10.04 10.93 -0.25
CA TYR A 93 -9.90 12.35 -0.59
C TYR A 93 -11.11 12.88 -1.37
N THR A 94 -11.34 14.19 -1.27
CA THR A 94 -12.53 14.87 -1.84
C THR A 94 -12.18 16.03 -2.78
N GLY A 95 -10.90 16.24 -3.08
CA GLY A 95 -10.40 17.45 -3.77
C GLY A 95 -10.08 18.59 -2.80
N THR A 96 -10.82 18.70 -1.69
CA THR A 96 -10.64 19.74 -0.65
C THR A 96 -10.05 19.22 0.65
N SER A 97 -10.18 17.91 0.93
CA SER A 97 -9.65 17.28 2.14
C SER A 97 -9.12 15.87 1.84
N ALA A 98 -8.30 15.34 2.73
CA ALA A 98 -7.82 13.97 2.69
C ALA A 98 -7.69 13.38 4.10
N LYS A 99 -7.82 12.07 4.21
CA LYS A 99 -7.71 11.32 5.47
C LYS A 99 -7.06 9.97 5.24
N CYS A 100 -6.14 9.57 6.13
CA CYS A 100 -5.64 8.22 6.21
C CYS A 100 -6.66 7.36 6.96
N ILE A 101 -7.11 6.28 6.34
CA ILE A 101 -8.17 5.41 6.88
C ILE A 101 -7.64 4.08 7.39
N SER A 102 -6.53 3.59 6.84
CA SER A 102 -5.85 2.40 7.33
C SER A 102 -4.36 2.46 7.06
N THR A 103 -3.60 1.78 7.90
CA THR A 103 -2.16 1.63 7.79
C THR A 103 -1.72 0.27 8.32
N SER A 104 -0.70 -0.31 7.70
CA SER A 104 0.02 -1.48 8.19
C SER A 104 1.50 -1.37 7.82
N LEU A 105 2.35 -2.11 8.51
CA LEU A 105 3.80 -2.05 8.32
C LEU A 105 4.37 -3.46 8.25
N ASP A 106 4.92 -3.80 7.10
CA ASP A 106 5.62 -5.06 6.88
C ASP A 106 7.13 -4.84 6.97
N THR A 107 7.84 -5.81 7.52
CA THR A 107 9.30 -5.75 7.63
C THR A 107 9.92 -7.07 7.22
N SER A 108 11.11 -7.01 6.61
CA SER A 108 11.90 -8.18 6.27
C SER A 108 13.38 -7.94 6.56
N VAL A 109 14.07 -8.96 7.06
CA VAL A 109 15.50 -8.94 7.34
C VAL A 109 16.18 -9.93 6.41
N LEU A 110 17.14 -9.46 5.62
CA LEU A 110 17.86 -10.27 4.63
C LEU A 110 19.32 -10.51 5.01
N ASN A 111 19.85 -9.74 5.95
CA ASN A 111 21.17 -9.95 6.53
C ASN A 111 21.03 -10.43 7.99
N SER A 112 21.64 -11.57 8.30
CA SER A 112 21.54 -12.22 9.62
C SER A 112 22.10 -11.41 10.79
N ASN A 113 23.00 -10.46 10.53
CA ASN A 113 23.54 -9.58 11.57
C ASN A 113 22.55 -8.48 11.96
N TRP A 114 21.46 -8.29 11.20
CA TRP A 114 20.43 -7.29 11.51
C TRP A 114 19.23 -7.92 12.19
N LYS A 115 18.57 -7.14 13.04
CA LYS A 115 17.28 -7.49 13.65
C LYS A 115 16.39 -6.26 13.69
N ILE A 116 15.12 -6.43 13.32
CA ILE A 116 14.09 -5.44 13.65
C ILE A 116 13.68 -5.68 15.11
N THR A 117 13.84 -4.67 15.95
CA THR A 117 13.62 -4.78 17.40
C THR A 117 12.37 -4.05 17.88
N LYS A 118 11.87 -3.10 17.10
CA LYS A 118 10.63 -2.38 17.39
C LYS A 118 9.99 -1.94 16.09
N THR A 119 8.67 -2.07 16.03
CA THR A 119 7.84 -1.54 14.97
C THR A 119 6.65 -0.79 15.57
N ASN A 120 6.13 0.19 14.85
CA ASN A 120 4.85 0.82 15.15
C ASN A 120 4.27 1.41 13.85
N HIS A 121 2.95 1.51 13.78
CA HIS A 121 2.28 2.21 12.69
C HIS A 121 0.99 2.86 13.17
N TYR A 122 0.66 4.03 12.64
CA TYR A 122 -0.60 4.70 12.96
C TYR A 122 -0.95 5.75 11.90
N ALA A 123 -2.23 6.10 11.85
CA ALA A 123 -2.73 7.19 11.04
C ALA A 123 -2.67 8.50 11.84
N LEU A 124 -2.23 9.59 11.21
CA LEU A 124 -2.22 10.93 11.76
C LEU A 124 -2.75 11.91 10.70
N GLY A 125 -4.04 12.26 10.80
CA GLY A 125 -4.72 13.09 9.81
C GLY A 125 -4.74 12.44 8.42
N SER A 126 -4.10 13.08 7.44
CA SER A 126 -3.93 12.55 6.09
C SER A 126 -2.62 11.78 5.88
N SER A 127 -1.85 11.55 6.94
CA SER A 127 -0.57 10.83 6.91
C SER A 127 -0.67 9.44 7.52
N ALA A 128 -0.06 8.45 6.89
CA ALA A 128 0.33 7.20 7.53
C ALA A 128 1.76 7.34 8.05
N ILE A 129 1.98 6.92 9.29
CA ILE A 129 3.29 6.90 9.94
C ILE A 129 3.68 5.46 10.22
N GLY A 130 4.92 5.09 9.85
CA GLY A 130 5.56 3.83 10.19
C GLY A 130 6.88 4.10 10.90
N GLN A 131 7.14 3.41 12.00
CA GLN A 131 8.39 3.54 12.76
C GLN A 131 9.04 2.17 12.88
N VAL A 132 10.33 2.11 12.58
CA VAL A 132 11.14 0.88 12.63
C VAL A 132 12.45 1.15 13.33
N THR A 133 12.79 0.33 14.32
CA THR A 133 14.12 0.31 14.93
C THR A 133 14.84 -0.98 14.52
N ALA A 134 15.86 -0.84 13.69
CA ALA A 134 16.74 -1.93 13.25
C ALA A 134 18.07 -1.85 13.99
N LYS A 135 18.58 -2.99 14.47
CA LYS A 135 19.88 -3.08 15.15
C LYS A 135 20.79 -4.09 14.47
N LYS A 136 22.05 -3.72 14.26
CA LYS A 136 23.12 -4.60 13.82
C LYS A 136 23.82 -5.19 15.03
N TYR A 137 24.00 -6.50 15.03
CA TYR A 137 24.70 -7.25 16.06
C TYR A 137 25.97 -7.87 15.49
N ILE A 138 27.05 -7.78 16.24
CA ILE A 138 28.31 -8.50 16.02
C ILE A 138 28.67 -9.15 17.35
N ASP A 139 28.93 -10.46 17.33
CA ASP A 139 29.26 -11.25 18.52
C ASP A 139 28.28 -11.04 19.68
N GLY A 140 26.99 -10.97 19.36
CA GLY A 140 25.90 -10.77 20.33
C GLY A 140 25.70 -9.33 20.83
N SER A 141 26.59 -8.40 20.49
CA SER A 141 26.52 -7.00 20.92
C SER A 141 25.94 -6.09 19.84
N ALA A 142 25.06 -5.17 20.22
CA ALA A 142 24.48 -4.19 19.29
C ALA A 142 25.51 -3.10 18.97
N VAL A 143 25.99 -3.06 17.72
CA VAL A 143 27.03 -2.11 17.26
C VAL A 143 26.48 -0.94 16.46
N GLN A 144 25.25 -1.05 15.96
CA GLN A 144 24.60 0.01 15.19
C GLN A 144 23.09 -0.06 15.42
N THR A 145 22.45 1.10 15.54
CA THR A 145 20.99 1.23 15.60
C THR A 145 20.53 2.23 14.56
N ILE A 146 19.58 1.85 13.72
CA ILE A 146 18.91 2.73 12.75
C ILE A 146 17.45 2.88 13.18
N ASN A 147 17.01 4.13 13.38
CA ASN A 147 15.61 4.47 13.62
C ASN A 147 15.03 5.10 12.35
N ALA A 148 14.21 4.32 11.64
CA ALA A 148 13.57 4.73 10.40
C ALA A 148 12.13 5.20 10.65
N ASN A 149 11.81 6.41 10.18
CA ASN A 149 10.47 6.99 10.23
C ASN A 149 9.92 7.13 8.81
N LEU A 150 9.04 6.21 8.42
CA LEU A 150 8.31 6.26 7.17
C LEU A 150 7.10 7.18 7.36
N LYS A 151 6.91 8.11 6.42
CA LYS A 151 5.72 8.93 6.33
C LYS A 151 5.25 8.94 4.89
N LEU A 152 3.99 8.57 4.68
CA LEU A 152 3.28 8.69 3.42
C LEU A 152 2.04 9.53 3.66
N THR A 153 1.82 10.56 2.84
CA THR A 153 0.78 11.56 3.04
C THR A 153 -0.07 11.68 1.79
N CYS A 154 -1.39 11.69 1.95
CA CYS A 154 -2.32 12.03 0.87
C CYS A 154 -2.68 13.52 0.92
N THR A 155 -2.57 14.21 -0.22
CA THR A 155 -3.09 15.57 -0.38
C THR A 155 -4.59 15.56 -0.62
N ALA A 156 -5.24 16.70 -0.37
CA ALA A 156 -6.65 16.92 -0.71
C ALA A 156 -6.99 16.56 -2.17
N SER A 157 -6.04 16.78 -3.09
CA SER A 157 -6.15 16.44 -4.52
C SER A 157 -5.84 14.98 -4.87
N GLY A 158 -5.59 14.10 -3.88
CA GLY A 158 -5.33 12.69 -4.12
C GLY A 158 -3.91 12.36 -4.61
N LYS A 159 -2.92 13.22 -4.34
CA LYS A 159 -1.51 12.91 -4.60
C LYS A 159 -0.88 12.31 -3.34
N LEU A 160 -0.12 11.22 -3.49
CA LEU A 160 0.66 10.63 -2.41
C LEU A 160 2.08 11.20 -2.41
N LYS A 161 2.61 11.50 -1.22
CA LYS A 161 3.92 12.12 -0.98
C LYS A 161 4.60 11.54 0.26
#